data_AF-A0A3C1GXG0-F1
#
_entry.id   AF-A0A3C1GXG0-F1
#
_cell.length_a   1.000
_cell.length_b   1.000
_cell.length_c   1.000
_cell.angle_alpha   90.00
_cell.angle_beta   90.00
_cell.angle_gamma   90.00
#
_symmetry.space_group_name_H-M   'P 1'
#
loop_
_entity.id
_entity.type
_entity.pdbx_description
1 polymer ?
#
loop_
_entity_poly.entity_id
_entity_poly.type
_entity_poly.pdbx_seq_one_letter_code
_entity_poly.pdbx_strand_id
1 'polypeptide(L)'
;MSTFVQLVLRSLETGSIYSLAALGIIIIYRTSNITHFAQGAMGMFNTFVVTFLFTTAGMPLWLAIIGGMVSALITGFTVDFVIIRHTKKVSPVA
;
A
#
# COMPACT_ATOMS: atom_id res chain seq x y z
N MET A 1 -4.21 21.60 -27.32
CA MET A 1 -3.14 21.76 -26.30
C MET A 1 -3.58 21.29 -24.92
N SER A 2 -4.81 21.57 -24.48
CA SER A 2 -5.37 21.08 -23.20
C SER A 2 -5.31 19.55 -23.06
N THR A 3 -5.70 18.79 -24.08
CA THR A 3 -5.70 17.31 -24.05
C THR A 3 -4.31 16.72 -23.84
N PHE A 4 -3.28 17.30 -24.49
CA PHE A 4 -1.91 16.84 -24.37
C PHE A 4 -1.40 17.02 -22.93
N VAL A 5 -1.57 18.22 -22.36
CA VAL A 5 -1.16 18.52 -20.97
C VAL A 5 -1.92 17.64 -19.98
N GLN A 6 -3.23 17.47 -20.16
CA GLN A 6 -4.05 16.61 -19.30
C GLN A 6 -3.60 15.14 -19.35
N LEU A 7 -3.25 14.63 -20.53
CA LEU A 7 -2.76 13.25 -20.68
C LEU A 7 -1.43 13.05 -19.98
N VAL A 8 -0.51 14.01 -20.10
CA VAL A 8 0.78 13.98 -19.39
C VAL A 8 0.56 13.98 -17.88
N LEU A 9 -0.30 14.87 -17.36
CA LEU A 9 -0.58 14.94 -15.92
C LEU A 9 -1.23 13.65 -15.38
N ARG A 10 -2.21 13.09 -16.09
CA ARG A 10 -2.84 11.81 -15.69
C ARG A 10 -1.87 10.63 -15.72
N SER A 11 -0.98 10.61 -16.72
CA SER A 11 0.05 9.58 -16.82
C SER A 11 1.07 9.71 -15.71
N LEU A 12 1.43 10.95 -15.33
CA LEU A 12 2.32 11.22 -14.21
C LEU A 12 1.71 10.81 -12.87
N GLU A 13 0.43 11.13 -12.64
CA GLU A 13 -0.33 10.69 -11.46
C GLU A 13 -0.31 9.16 -11.34
N THR A 14 -0.76 8.47 -12.39
CA THR A 14 -0.86 7.00 -12.41
C THR A 14 0.51 6.34 -12.30
N GLY A 15 1.50 6.85 -13.03
CA GLY A 15 2.88 6.35 -12.99
C GLY A 15 3.55 6.55 -11.63
N SER A 16 3.25 7.66 -10.94
CA SER A 16 3.76 7.92 -9.58
C SER A 16 3.19 6.92 -8.58
N ILE A 17 1.89 6.62 -8.65
CA ILE A 17 1.24 5.62 -7.79
C ILE A 17 1.88 4.24 -7.98
N TYR A 18 2.03 3.79 -9.23
CA TYR A 18 2.66 2.49 -9.50
C TYR A 18 4.14 2.44 -9.12
N SER A 19 4.87 3.53 -9.31
CA SER A 19 6.28 3.62 -8.90
C SER A 19 6.42 3.53 -7.38
N LEU A 20 5.58 4.23 -6.63
CA LEU A 20 5.56 4.14 -5.16
C LEU A 20 5.16 2.75 -4.68
N ALA A 21 4.15 2.13 -5.30
CA ALA A 21 3.73 0.78 -4.97
C ALA A 21 4.87 -0.24 -5.21
N ALA A 22 5.53 -0.17 -6.37
CA ALA A 22 6.67 -1.02 -6.70
C ALA A 22 7.84 -0.81 -5.72
N LEU A 23 8.11 0.45 -5.35
CA LEU A 23 9.14 0.80 -4.36
C LEU A 23 8.83 0.21 -2.98
N GLY A 24 7.58 0.25 -2.53
CA GLY A 24 7.17 -0.40 -1.28
C GLY A 24 7.40 -1.92 -1.31
N ILE A 25 6.97 -2.57 -2.38
CA ILE A 25 7.15 -4.02 -2.57
C ILE A 25 8.64 -4.40 -2.56
N ILE A 26 9.50 -3.65 -3.26
CA ILE A 26 10.92 -3.98 -3.37
C ILE A 26 11.69 -3.75 -2.07
N ILE A 27 11.31 -2.73 -1.27
CA ILE A 27 11.89 -2.52 0.07
C ILE A 27 11.57 -3.72 0.95
N ILE A 28 10.31 -4.15 0.99
CA ILE A 28 9.89 -5.31 1.79
C ILE A 28 10.65 -6.55 1.34
N TYR A 29 10.63 -6.84 0.04
CA TYR A 29 11.32 -8.00 -0.52
C TYR A 29 12.82 -8.02 -0.19
N ARG A 30 13.51 -6.87 -0.30
CA ARG A 30 14.94 -6.79 0.00
C ARG A 30 15.26 -7.04 1.47
N THR A 31 14.33 -6.75 2.38
CA THR A 31 14.51 -6.99 3.82
C THR A 31 14.08 -8.40 4.27
N SER A 32 13.10 -9.01 3.59
CA SER A 32 12.55 -10.32 3.96
C SER A 32 13.13 -11.49 3.14
N ASN A 33 13.62 -11.22 1.91
CA ASN A 33 13.90 -12.21 0.86
C ASN A 33 12.71 -13.15 0.56
N ILE A 34 11.48 -12.74 0.89
CA ILE A 34 10.26 -13.52 0.69
C ILE A 34 9.29 -12.69 -0.15
N THR A 35 8.78 -13.29 -1.23
CA THR A 35 7.76 -12.68 -2.07
C THR A 35 6.43 -12.60 -1.31
N HIS A 36 5.94 -11.39 -1.12
CA HIS A 36 4.73 -11.13 -0.34
C HIS A 36 3.49 -11.05 -1.26
N PHE A 37 2.85 -12.19 -1.57
CA PHE A 37 1.67 -12.22 -2.46
C PHE A 37 0.45 -11.43 -1.97
N ALA A 38 0.36 -11.19 -0.65
CA ALA A 38 -0.75 -10.44 -0.07
C ALA A 38 -0.66 -8.91 -0.25
N GLN A 39 0.37 -8.37 -0.91
CA GLN A 39 0.55 -6.90 -1.05
C GLN A 39 -0.64 -6.23 -1.74
N GLY A 40 -1.22 -6.84 -2.77
CA GLY A 40 -2.40 -6.31 -3.46
C GLY A 40 -3.61 -6.20 -2.53
N ALA A 41 -3.91 -7.27 -1.79
CA ALA A 41 -5.03 -7.30 -0.83
C ALA A 41 -4.83 -6.30 0.32
N MET A 42 -3.61 -6.17 0.86
CA MET A 42 -3.30 -5.19 1.89
C MET A 42 -3.46 -3.75 1.38
N GLY A 43 -3.00 -3.46 0.16
CA GLY A 43 -3.19 -2.15 -0.48
C GLY A 43 -4.68 -1.80 -0.67
N MET A 44 -5.47 -2.78 -1.11
CA MET A 44 -6.92 -2.63 -1.28
C MET A 44 -7.61 -2.34 0.06
N PHE A 45 -7.30 -3.10 1.12
CA PHE A 45 -7.85 -2.90 2.45
C PHE A 45 -7.61 -1.47 2.95
N ASN A 46 -6.37 -0.98 2.88
CA ASN A 46 -6.04 0.37 3.34
C ASN A 46 -6.72 1.47 2.51
N THR A 47 -6.85 1.27 1.20
CA THR A 47 -7.61 2.18 0.32
C THR A 47 -9.10 2.18 0.66
N PHE A 48 -9.66 1.04 1.05
CA PHE A 48 -11.04 0.96 1.50
C PHE A 48 -11.27 1.72 2.80
N VAL A 49 -10.32 1.67 3.75
CA VAL A 49 -10.38 2.50 4.97
C VAL A 49 -10.43 4.00 4.62
N VAL A 50 -9.57 4.48 3.72
CA VAL A 50 -9.61 5.88 3.26
C VAL A 50 -10.98 6.20 2.66
N THR A 51 -11.49 5.30 1.80
CA THR A 51 -12.78 5.48 1.14
C THR A 51 -13.91 5.55 2.15
N PHE A 52 -13.95 4.67 3.13
CA PHE A 52 -14.95 4.66 4.19
C PHE A 52 -14.91 5.96 5.03
N LEU A 53 -13.71 6.39 5.44
CA LEU A 53 -13.55 7.62 6.23
C LEU A 53 -14.02 8.85 5.44
N PHE A 54 -13.75 8.90 4.14
CA PHE A 54 -14.15 10.00 3.28
C PHE A 54 -15.65 9.99 2.95
N THR A 55 -16.19 8.84 2.49
CA THR A 55 -17.55 8.78 1.94
C THR A 55 -18.61 8.52 3.01
N THR A 56 -18.31 7.67 4.00
CA THR A 56 -19.30 7.21 4.99
C THR A 56 -19.18 7.98 6.28
N ALA A 57 -17.96 8.19 6.78
CA ALA A 57 -17.74 8.99 7.98
C ALA A 57 -17.71 10.51 7.71
N GLY A 58 -17.75 10.93 6.44
CA GLY A 58 -17.81 12.33 6.03
C GLY A 58 -16.57 13.16 6.41
N MET A 59 -15.44 12.50 6.67
CA MET A 59 -14.21 13.19 7.05
C MET A 59 -13.61 13.90 5.83
N PRO A 60 -12.94 15.06 6.02
CA PRO A 60 -12.23 15.71 4.94
C PRO A 60 -11.12 14.79 4.38
N LEU A 61 -10.88 14.90 3.08
CA LEU A 61 -9.96 14.03 2.34
C LEU A 61 -8.58 13.90 3.02
N TRP A 62 -8.03 15.01 3.51
CA TRP A 62 -6.73 15.02 4.19
C TRP A 62 -6.71 14.15 5.46
N LEU A 63 -7.78 14.18 6.26
CA LEU A 63 -7.89 13.33 7.45
C LEU A 63 -8.12 11.86 7.08
N ALA A 64 -8.90 11.61 6.03
CA ALA A 64 -9.11 10.25 5.52
C ALA A 64 -7.80 9.61 5.03
N ILE A 65 -6.95 10.38 4.32
CA ILE A 65 -5.61 9.94 3.88
C ILE A 65 -4.73 9.58 5.08
N ILE A 66 -4.67 10.45 6.09
CA ILE A 66 -3.91 10.19 7.33
C ILE A 66 -4.43 8.91 8.01
N GLY A 67 -5.76 8.74 8.09
CA GLY A 67 -6.37 7.52 8.62
C GLY A 67 -5.97 6.26 7.84
N GLY A 68 -5.89 6.34 6.51
CA GLY A 68 -5.38 5.27 5.66
C GLY A 68 -3.91 4.94 5.90
N MET A 69 -3.05 5.95 6.10
CA MET A 69 -1.64 5.76 6.43
C MET A 69 -1.47 5.07 7.78
N VAL A 70 -2.25 5.48 8.78
CA VAL A 70 -2.28 4.84 10.10
C VAL A 70 -2.76 3.38 9.98
N SER A 71 -3.82 3.12 9.22
CA SER A 71 -4.29 1.76 8.92
C SER A 71 -3.20 0.91 8.25
N ALA A 72 -2.48 1.46 7.28
CA ALA A 72 -1.41 0.76 6.58
C ALA A 72 -0.24 0.41 7.52
N LEU A 73 0.14 1.33 8.42
CA LEU A 73 1.15 1.08 9.45
C LEU A 73 0.72 -0.03 10.40
N ILE A 74 -0.52 0.02 10.92
CA ILE A 74 -1.04 -0.99 11.85
C ILE A 74 -1.10 -2.35 11.16
N THR A 75 -1.65 -2.42 9.95
CA THR A 75 -1.82 -3.68 9.21
C THR A 75 -0.46 -4.27 8.82
N GLY A 76 0.46 -3.44 8.33
CA GLY A 76 1.82 -3.86 7.99
C GLY A 76 2.61 -4.34 9.21
N PHE A 77 2.55 -3.60 10.32
CA PHE A 77 3.18 -4.01 11.58
C PHE A 77 2.60 -5.32 12.11
N THR A 78 1.28 -5.49 12.05
CA THR A 78 0.61 -6.71 12.49
C THR A 78 1.07 -7.92 11.65
N VAL A 79 1.15 -7.77 10.33
CA VAL A 79 1.63 -8.85 9.45
C VAL A 79 3.11 -9.15 9.68
N ASP A 80 3.97 -8.14 9.81
CA ASP A 80 5.39 -8.37 10.11
C ASP A 80 5.54 -9.10 11.45
N PHE A 81 4.87 -8.61 12.48
CA PHE A 81 4.99 -9.12 13.84
C PHE A 81 4.42 -10.52 14.01
N VAL A 82 3.19 -10.75 13.53
CA VAL A 82 2.47 -12.02 13.73
C VAL A 82 2.91 -13.09 12.75
N ILE A 83 3.17 -12.73 11.49
CA ILE A 83 3.48 -13.71 10.44
C ILE A 83 4.97 -13.73 10.16
N ILE A 84 5.53 -12.63 9.62
CA ILE A 84 6.88 -12.64 9.03
C ILE A 84 7.94 -13.01 10.08
N ARG A 85 7.89 -12.42 11.28
CA ARG A 85 8.85 -12.71 12.35
C ARG A 85 8.85 -14.18 12.80
N HIS A 86 7.71 -14.86 12.75
CA HIS A 86 7.59 -16.26 13.14
C HIS A 86 8.06 -17.21 12.04
N THR A 87 7.97 -16.81 10.77
CA THR A 87 8.34 -17.66 9.62
C THR A 87 9.81 -17.56 9.22
N LYS A 88 10.61 -16.67 9.84
CA LYS A 88 12.05 -16.47 9.51
C LYS A 88 12.92 -17.74 9.64
N LYS A 89 12.45 -18.78 10.34
CA LYS A 89 13.19 -20.04 10.54
C LYS A 89 12.77 -21.16 9.60
N VAL A 90 11.79 -20.93 8.72
CA VAL A 90 11.27 -21.96 7.83
C VAL A 90 12.08 -21.98 6.53
N SER A 91 12.56 -23.17 6.16
CA SER A 91 13.28 -23.40 4.89
C SER A 91 12.42 -22.94 3.71
N PRO A 92 12.95 -22.17 2.74
CA PRO A 92 12.22 -21.75 1.54
C PRO A 92 11.84 -22.91 0.58
N VAL A 93 12.19 -24.16 0.92
CA VAL A 93 12.15 -25.32 0.01
C VAL A 93 11.45 -26.55 0.65
N ALA A 94 10.60 -26.34 1.65
CA ALA A 94 9.72 -27.40 2.19
C ALA A 94 8.29 -27.20 1.71
#